data_AF-A0AAE8HUY7-F1
#
_entry.id   AF-A0AAE8HUY7-F1
#
_cell.length_a   1.000
_cell.length_b   1.000
_cell.length_c   1.000
_cell.angle_alpha   90.00
_cell.angle_beta   90.00
_cell.angle_gamma   90.00
#
_symmetry.space_group_name_H-M   'P 1'
#
loop_
_entity.id
_entity.type
_entity.pdbx_description
1 polymer ?
#
loop_
_entity_poly.entity_id
_entity_poly.type
_entity_poly.pdbx_seq_one_letter_code
_entity_poly.pdbx_strand_id
1 'polypeptide(L)'
;MTTDQPDADPRNALVQALVYATMPDGSPISSRVKAETILSQLGFTDCPSTLAQLIAVGVSEKARFAKRRWTREEAARRNPAVPLRALLDRG
;
A
#
# COMPACT_ATOMS: atom_id res chain seq x y z
N MET A 1 -23.53 -6.55 -23.38
CA MET A 1 -22.27 -5.88 -23.01
C MET A 1 -22.38 -5.56 -21.53
N THR A 2 -22.06 -6.54 -20.69
CA THR A 2 -22.15 -6.40 -19.24
C THR A 2 -20.78 -5.96 -18.77
N THR A 3 -20.69 -4.76 -18.23
CA THR A 3 -19.48 -4.23 -17.59
C THR A 3 -19.12 -5.16 -16.43
N ASP A 4 -18.03 -5.91 -16.62
CA ASP A 4 -17.29 -6.62 -15.58
C ASP A 4 -16.69 -5.56 -14.64
N GLN A 5 -17.54 -5.07 -13.75
CA GLN A 5 -17.16 -4.19 -12.67
C GLN A 5 -16.47 -5.12 -11.67
N PRO A 6 -15.17 -4.95 -11.38
CA PRO A 6 -14.46 -5.93 -10.56
C PRO A 6 -15.19 -5.97 -9.23
N ASP A 7 -15.77 -7.12 -8.90
CA ASP A 7 -16.19 -7.48 -7.55
C ASP A 7 -14.96 -7.24 -6.66
N ALA A 8 -14.89 -6.04 -6.09
CA ALA A 8 -13.81 -5.67 -5.21
C ALA A 8 -14.04 -6.47 -3.94
N ASP A 9 -13.45 -7.67 -3.89
CA ASP A 9 -13.50 -8.55 -2.75
C ASP A 9 -13.36 -7.69 -1.49
N PRO A 10 -14.38 -7.67 -0.60
CA PRO A 10 -14.39 -6.77 0.54
C PRO A 10 -13.17 -6.98 1.43
N ARG A 11 -12.56 -8.17 1.40
CA ARG A 11 -11.29 -8.47 2.09
C ARG A 11 -10.13 -7.73 1.45
N ASN A 12 -10.08 -7.63 0.12
CA ASN A 12 -9.05 -6.88 -0.59
C ASN A 12 -9.17 -5.37 -0.31
N ALA A 13 -10.39 -4.82 -0.25
CA ALA A 13 -10.63 -3.44 0.12
C ALA A 13 -10.15 -3.14 1.56
N LEU A 14 -10.46 -4.03 2.50
CA LEU A 14 -10.02 -3.94 3.90
C LEU A 14 -8.49 -4.02 4.01
N VAL A 15 -7.85 -4.95 3.31
CA VAL A 15 -6.38 -5.08 3.27
C VAL A 15 -5.75 -3.81 2.71
N GLN A 16 -6.29 -3.23 1.63
CA GLN A 16 -5.78 -1.97 1.12
C GLN A 16 -5.93 -0.83 2.13
N ALA A 17 -7.09 -0.72 2.79
CA ALA A 17 -7.30 0.29 3.83
C ALA A 17 -6.29 0.16 4.98
N LEU A 18 -6.05 -1.07 5.47
CA LEU A 18 -5.08 -1.34 6.53
C LEU A 18 -3.63 -1.06 6.12
N VAL A 19 -3.25 -1.39 4.88
CA VAL A 19 -1.91 -1.11 4.36
C VAL A 19 -1.62 0.39 4.38
N TYR A 20 -2.61 1.24 4.09
CA TYR A 20 -2.46 2.70 4.08
C TYR A 20 -2.89 3.40 5.36
N ALA A 21 -3.43 2.67 6.35
CA ALA A 21 -3.85 3.23 7.61
C ALA A 21 -2.69 3.94 8.34
N THR A 22 -3.04 5.07 8.97
CA THR A 22 -2.18 5.85 9.86
C THR A 22 -2.91 6.04 11.18
N MET A 23 -2.15 6.38 12.23
CA MET A 23 -2.73 6.77 13.51
C MET A 23 -3.53 8.08 13.35
N PRO A 24 -4.44 8.42 14.28
CA PRO A 24 -5.25 9.64 14.20
C PRO A 24 -4.43 10.94 14.13
N ASP A 25 -3.21 10.92 14.69
CA ASP A 25 -2.23 12.02 14.63
C ASP A 25 -1.42 12.04 13.32
N GLY A 26 -1.73 11.16 12.38
CA GLY A 26 -1.04 11.00 11.10
C GLY A 26 0.25 10.18 11.16
N SER A 27 0.65 9.70 12.33
CA SER A 27 1.87 8.90 12.47
C SER A 27 1.73 7.52 11.81
N PRO A 28 2.82 6.96 11.25
CA PRO A 28 2.75 5.68 10.56
C PRO A 28 2.54 4.52 11.55
N ILE A 29 1.53 3.69 11.31
CA ILE A 29 1.38 2.43 12.04
C ILE A 29 2.46 1.45 11.58
N SER A 30 3.10 0.76 12.53
CA SER A 30 4.12 -0.26 12.26
C SER A 30 3.61 -1.35 11.31
N SER A 31 4.43 -1.72 10.32
CA SER A 31 4.10 -2.80 9.37
C SER A 31 3.84 -4.15 10.06
N ARG A 32 4.45 -4.39 11.23
CA ARG A 32 4.20 -5.59 12.03
C ARG A 32 2.77 -5.63 12.55
N VAL A 33 2.30 -4.52 13.13
CA VAL A 33 0.93 -4.38 13.65
C VAL A 33 -0.08 -4.52 12.51
N LYS A 34 0.22 -3.94 11.34
CA LYS A 34 -0.61 -4.11 10.14
C LYS A 34 -0.69 -5.58 9.71
N ALA A 35 0.44 -6.29 9.67
CA ALA A 35 0.49 -7.70 9.29
C ALA A 35 -0.28 -8.60 10.27
N GLU A 36 -0.12 -8.38 11.58
CA GLU A 36 -0.87 -9.11 12.62
C GLU A 36 -2.38 -8.84 12.50
N THR A 37 -2.78 -7.60 12.22
CA THR A 37 -4.19 -7.26 12.00
C THR A 37 -4.76 -7.93 10.75
N ILE A 38 -4.01 -7.95 9.64
CA ILE A 38 -4.43 -8.62 8.40
C ILE A 38 -4.60 -10.12 8.63
N LEU A 39 -3.64 -10.76 9.30
CA LEU A 39 -3.69 -12.19 9.63
C LEU A 39 -4.90 -12.53 10.50
N SER A 40 -5.14 -11.73 11.54
CA SER A 40 -6.30 -11.88 12.42
C SER A 40 -7.64 -11.76 11.66
N GLN A 41 -7.77 -10.77 10.76
CA GLN A 41 -8.98 -10.58 9.94
C GLN A 41 -9.22 -11.72 8.94
N LEU A 42 -8.15 -12.41 8.53
CA LEU A 42 -8.23 -13.59 7.67
C LEU A 42 -8.46 -14.90 8.47
N GLY A 43 -8.57 -14.83 9.80
CA GLY A 43 -8.78 -15.98 10.67
C GLY A 43 -7.50 -16.75 11.04
N PHE A 44 -6.32 -16.21 10.73
CA PHE A 44 -5.03 -16.80 11.09
C PHE A 44 -4.54 -16.21 12.43
N THR A 45 -4.99 -16.80 13.54
CA THR A 45 -4.54 -16.43 14.90
C THR A 45 -3.20 -17.06 15.26
N ASP A 46 -2.93 -18.29 14.79
CA ASP A 46 -1.68 -19.03 15.02
C ASP A 46 -0.83 -19.07 13.75
N CYS A 47 -0.47 -17.88 13.25
CA CYS A 47 0.37 -17.76 12.07
C CYS A 47 1.85 -17.96 12.45
N PRO A 48 2.61 -18.82 11.74
CA PRO A 48 4.04 -18.96 11.95
C PRO A 48 4.74 -17.60 11.87
N SER A 49 5.65 -17.31 12.80
CA SER A 49 6.36 -16.03 12.88
C SER A 49 7.07 -15.66 11.57
N THR A 50 7.57 -16.64 10.83
CA THR A 50 8.18 -16.47 9.49
C THR A 50 7.19 -15.92 8.47
N LEU A 51 5.95 -16.43 8.46
CA LEU A 51 4.91 -15.97 7.53
C LEU A 51 4.46 -14.54 7.88
N ALA A 52 4.30 -14.24 9.18
CA ALA A 52 4.00 -12.89 9.65
C ALA A 52 5.10 -11.88 9.26
N GLN A 53 6.38 -12.27 9.32
CA GLN A 53 7.50 -11.43 8.89
C GLN A 53 7.47 -11.18 7.38
N LEU A 54 7.23 -12.20 6.55
CA LEU A 54 7.11 -12.04 5.10
C LEU A 54 5.98 -11.07 4.71
N ILE A 55 4.84 -11.17 5.40
CA ILE A 55 3.72 -10.24 5.19
C ILE A 55 4.11 -8.82 5.61
N ALA A 56 4.80 -8.64 6.75
CA ALA A 56 5.26 -7.33 7.18
C ALA A 56 6.25 -6.68 6.20
N VAL A 57 7.12 -7.47 5.56
CA VAL A 57 8.00 -7.00 4.47
C VAL A 57 7.16 -6.52 3.29
N GLY A 58 6.22 -7.34 2.81
CA GLY A 58 5.34 -6.96 1.69
C GLY A 58 4.50 -5.71 1.96
N VAL A 59 3.96 -5.57 3.18
CA VAL A 59 3.23 -4.37 3.62
C VAL A 59 4.13 -3.14 3.58
N SER A 60 5.37 -3.26 4.07
CA SER A 60 6.35 -2.17 4.07
C SER A 60 6.72 -1.74 2.64
N GLU A 61 6.91 -2.70 1.74
CA GLU A 61 7.22 -2.42 0.34
C GLU A 61 6.04 -1.73 -0.37
N LYS A 62 4.81 -2.23 -0.21
CA LYS A 62 3.62 -1.57 -0.78
C LYS A 62 3.44 -0.14 -0.26
N ALA A 63 3.66 0.10 1.03
CA ALA A 63 3.61 1.44 1.61
C ALA A 63 4.68 2.37 0.99
N ARG A 64 5.91 1.86 0.78
CA ARG A 64 6.99 2.60 0.10
C ARG A 64 6.65 2.91 -1.36
N PHE A 65 6.10 1.97 -2.11
CA PHE A 65 5.69 2.18 -3.50
C PHE A 65 4.58 3.22 -3.60
N ALA A 66 3.59 3.16 -2.71
CA ALA A 66 2.53 4.16 -2.67
C ALA A 66 3.05 5.55 -2.33
N LYS A 67 3.96 5.67 -1.34
CA LYS A 67 4.62 6.94 -1.04
C LYS A 67 5.37 7.49 -2.25
N ARG A 68 6.13 6.65 -2.97
CA ARG A 68 6.86 7.04 -4.19
C ARG A 68 5.92 7.46 -5.32
N ARG A 69 4.80 6.76 -5.53
CA ARG A 69 3.78 7.13 -6.51
C ARG A 69 3.17 8.49 -6.17
N TRP A 70 2.77 8.69 -4.92
CA TRP A 70 2.22 9.97 -4.46
C TRP A 70 3.22 11.12 -4.65
N THR A 71 4.50 10.95 -4.27
CA THR A 71 5.52 11.99 -4.51
C THR A 71 5.71 12.30 -6.00
N ARG A 72 5.54 11.31 -6.89
CA ARG A 72 5.69 11.49 -8.33
C ARG A 72 4.49 12.23 -8.93
N GLU A 73 3.28 11.90 -8.49
CA GLU A 73 2.04 12.60 -8.89
C GLU A 73 2.01 14.03 -8.34
N GLU A 74 2.45 14.23 -7.10
CA GLU A 74 2.54 15.56 -6.49
C GLU A 74 3.59 16.43 -7.18
N ALA A 75 4.74 15.85 -7.54
CA ALA A 75 5.75 16.53 -8.36
C ALA A 75 5.22 16.89 -9.75
N ALA A 76 4.46 16.00 -10.39
CA ALA A 76 3.83 16.25 -11.69
C ALA A 76 2.74 17.35 -11.63
N ARG A 77 1.97 17.41 -10.54
CA ARG A 77 0.98 18.48 -10.31
C ARG A 77 1.63 19.84 -10.09
N ARG A 78 2.75 19.88 -9.36
CA ARG A 78 3.47 21.14 -9.06
C ARG A 78 4.25 21.70 -10.25
N ASN A 79 4.62 20.89 -11.24
CA ASN A 79 5.40 21.35 -12.39
C ASN A 79 4.87 20.77 -13.71
N PRO A 80 3.78 21.36 -14.27
CA PRO A 80 3.10 20.81 -15.46
C PRO A 80 3.94 20.91 -16.76
N ALA A 81 5.08 21.61 -16.74
CA ALA A 81 5.91 21.86 -17.93
C ALA A 81 6.97 20.77 -18.21
N VAL A 82 7.13 19.76 -17.35
CA VAL A 82 8.12 18.70 -17.56
C VAL A 82 7.41 17.42 -18.05
N PRO A 83 7.48 17.08 -19.34
CA PRO A 83 6.95 15.80 -19.81
C PRO A 83 7.74 14.68 -19.13
N LEU A 84 7.04 13.67 -18.60
CA LEU A 84 7.57 12.49 -17.89
C LEU A 84 8.76 11.80 -18.60
N ARG A 85 8.94 12.06 -19.89
CA ARG A 85 10.03 11.59 -20.77
C ARG A 85 11.39 12.24 -20.45
N ALA A 86 11.41 13.50 -20.00
CA ALA A 86 12.65 14.24 -19.70
C ALA A 86 13.32 13.83 -18.37
N LEU A 87 12.60 13.12 -17.50
CA LEU A 87 13.13 12.60 -16.23
C LEU A 87 13.80 11.23 -16.36
N LEU A 88 13.68 10.55 -17.51
CA LEU A 88 14.27 9.25 -17.78
C LEU A 88 15.64 9.34 -18.51
N ASP A 89 15.96 10.48 -19.14
CA ASP A 89 17.22 10.71 -19.88
C ASP A 89 18.37 11.28 -19.02
N ARG A 90 18.25 11.28 -17.68
CA ARG A 90 19.27 11.84 -16.77
C ARG A 90 19.76 10.88 -15.67
N GLY A 91 19.83 9.58 -15.95
CA GLY A 91 20.44 8.60 -15.05
C GLY A 91 20.75 7.28 -15.72
#